data_AF-A0A5K1FBF2-F1
#
_entry.id   AF-A0A5K1FBF2-F1
#
_cell.length_a   1.000
_cell.length_b   1.000
_cell.length_c   1.000
_cell.angle_alpha   90.00
_cell.angle_beta   90.00
_cell.angle_gamma   90.00
#
_symmetry.space_group_name_H-M   'P 1'
#
loop_
_entity.id
_entity.type
_entity.pdbx_description
1 polymer ?
#
loop_
_entity_poly.entity_id
_entity_poly.type
_entity_poly.pdbx_seq_one_letter_code
_entity_poly.pdbx_strand_id
1 'polypeptide(L)' 'TAMMGLKEHYGVQRNWHSDPCLPQDHPWSGVECDSYSSSPPRIVSV' A
#
# COMPACT_ATOMS: atom_id res chain seq x y z
N THR A 1 5.90 -14.38 5.97
CA THR A 1 6.33 -12.98 5.83
C THR A 1 5.10 -12.11 5.78
N ALA A 2 5.00 -11.09 6.65
CA ALA A 2 3.80 -10.25 6.84
C ALA A 2 3.21 -9.67 5.52
N MET A 3 4.03 -9.50 4.49
CA MET A 3 3.63 -8.99 3.18
C MET A 3 2.70 -9.91 2.37
N MET A 4 2.77 -11.24 2.56
CA MET A 4 1.92 -12.17 1.79
C MET A 4 0.44 -12.11 2.21
N GLY A 5 0.18 -11.94 3.51
CA GLY A 5 -1.19 -11.79 4.02
C GLY A 5 -1.83 -10.47 3.57
N LEU A 6 -1.01 -9.41 3.44
CA LEU A 6 -1.46 -8.12 2.91
C LEU A 6 -1.85 -8.24 1.43
N LYS A 7 -1.08 -9.01 0.64
CA LYS A 7 -1.39 -9.30 -0.76
C LYS A 7 -2.69 -10.06 -0.95
N GLU A 8 -2.91 -11.07 -0.11
CA GLU A 8 -4.15 -11.86 -0.14
C GLU A 8 -5.36 -11.04 0.30
N HIS A 9 -5.22 -10.25 1.37
CA HIS A 9 -6.28 -9.39 1.90
C HIS A 9 -6.73 -8.31 0.91
N TYR A 10 -5.79 -7.70 0.18
CA TYR A 10 -6.09 -6.60 -0.74
C TYR A 10 -6.16 -7.03 -2.23
N GLY A 11 -6.06 -8.33 -2.53
CA GLY A 11 -6.21 -8.84 -3.91
C GLY A 11 -5.21 -8.29 -4.93
N VAL A 12 -4.06 -7.77 -4.48
CA VAL A 12 -3.13 -7.05 -5.35
C VAL A 12 -2.30 -8.03 -6.20
N GLN A 13 -2.66 -8.17 -7.48
CA GLN A 13 -2.04 -9.13 -8.40
C GLN A 13 -0.79 -8.62 -9.12
N ARG A 14 -0.45 -7.31 -9.04
CA ARG A 14 0.68 -6.72 -9.79
C ARG A 14 1.84 -6.31 -8.88
N ASN A 15 3.00 -6.91 -9.14
CA ASN A 15 4.36 -6.47 -8.79
C ASN A 15 4.56 -5.88 -7.38
N TRP A 16 4.52 -6.74 -6.36
CA TRP A 16 4.94 -6.39 -5.00
C TRP A 16 6.46 -6.28 -4.91
N HIS A 17 7.00 -5.09 -5.14
CA HIS A 17 8.43 -4.83 -4.94
C HIS A 17 8.73 -3.73 -3.91
N SER A 18 7.71 -3.00 -3.47
CA SER A 18 7.87 -1.87 -2.53
C SER A 18 6.60 -1.63 -1.74
N ASP A 19 6.68 -0.72 -0.77
CA ASP A 19 5.54 -0.26 0.02
C ASP A 19 4.47 0.37 -0.90
N PRO A 20 3.19 -0.03 -0.82
CA PRO A 20 2.12 0.46 -1.70
C PRO A 20 1.81 1.96 -1.57
N CYS A 21 2.19 2.56 -0.43
CA CYS A 21 1.98 3.96 -0.13
C CYS A 21 3.23 4.81 -0.35
N LEU A 22 4.35 4.22 -0.76
CA LEU A 22 5.59 4.95 -0.99
C LEU A 22 6.12 4.80 -2.43
N PRO A 23 6.58 5.91 -3.04
CA PRO A 23 6.53 7.28 -2.52
C PRO A 23 5.08 7.81 -2.48
N GLN A 24 4.74 8.65 -1.50
CA GLN A 24 3.35 9.10 -1.27
C GLN A 24 2.77 9.92 -2.44
N ASP A 25 3.65 10.50 -3.27
CA ASP A 25 3.27 11.19 -4.51
C ASP A 25 2.88 10.21 -5.65
N HIS A 26 3.23 8.93 -5.51
CA HIS A 26 2.95 7.87 -6.48
C HIS A 26 2.49 6.59 -5.77
N PRO A 27 1.33 6.60 -5.08
CA PRO A 27 0.78 5.39 -4.51
C PRO A 27 0.37 4.41 -5.62
N TRP A 28 0.22 3.13 -5.27
CA TRP A 28 -0.29 2.16 -6.22
C TRP A 28 -1.71 2.52 -6.71
N SER A 29 -2.00 2.13 -7.95
CA SER A 29 -3.36 2.30 -8.49
C SER A 29 -4.32 1.36 -7.76
N GLY A 30 -5.42 1.91 -7.22
CA GLY A 30 -6.40 1.15 -6.44
C GLY A 30 -5.97 0.93 -4.98
N VAL A 31 -5.15 1.82 -4.42
CA VAL A 31 -4.99 1.95 -2.97
C VAL A 31 -5.14 3.41 -2.59
N GLU A 32 -5.82 3.70 -1.50
CA GLU A 32 -5.79 5.00 -0.85
C GLU A 32 -4.93 4.89 0.40
N CYS A 33 -3.99 5.82 0.55
CA CYS A 33 -3.08 5.88 1.69
C CYS A 33 -3.46 7.08 2.57
N ASP A 34 -3.19 6.98 3.87
CA ASP A 34 -3.29 8.13 4.74
C ASP A 34 -2.30 9.23 4.32
N SER A 35 -2.65 10.48 4.65
CA SER A 35 -1.82 11.66 4.39
C SER A 35 -0.55 11.66 5.26
N TYR A 36 0.38 12.60 5.03
CA TYR A 36 1.61 12.83 5.82
C TYR A 36 1.46 12.90 7.36
N SER A 37 0.24 12.87 7.89
CA SER A 37 -0.04 12.74 9.33
C SER A 37 0.47 11.43 9.93
N SER A 38 0.67 10.40 9.11
CA SER A 38 1.15 9.08 9.52
C SER A 38 2.51 8.80 8.90
N SER A 39 3.51 8.55 9.73
CA SER A 39 4.85 8.17 9.29
C SER A 39 5.22 6.83 9.93
N PRO A 40 5.28 5.72 9.17
CA PRO A 40 5.10 5.61 7.71
C PRO A 40 3.62 5.66 7.28
N PRO A 41 3.34 6.08 6.03
CA PRO A 41 1.97 6.10 5.52
C PRO A 41 1.40 4.68 5.39
N ARG A 42 0.10 4.53 5.61
CA ARG A 42 -0.62 3.26 5.63
C ARG A 42 -1.80 3.29 4.67
N ILE A 43 -2.10 2.13 4.10
CA ILE A 43 -3.30 1.93 3.29
C ILE A 43 -4.53 2.10 4.18
N VAL A 44 -5.43 3.01 3.80
CA VAL A 44 -6.73 3.22 4.44
C VAL A 44 -7.88 2.63 3.62
N SER A 45 -7.71 2.46 2.31
CA SER A 45 -8.71 1.89 1.40
C SER A 45 -8.07 1.24 0.17
N VAL A 46 -8.80 0.38 -0.53
CA VAL A 46 -8.41 -0.26 -1.82
C VAL A 46 -9.53 -0.23 -2.83
#